data_AF-A0AAV3A0Q0-F1
#
_entry.id   AF-A0AAV3A0Q0-F1
#
_cell.length_a   1.000
_cell.length_b   1.000
_cell.length_c   1.000
_cell.angle_alpha   90.00
_cell.angle_beta   90.00
_cell.angle_gamma   90.00
#
_symmetry.space_group_name_H-M   'P 1'
#
loop_
_entity.id
_entity.type
_entity.pdbx_description
1 polymer ?
#
loop_
_entity_poly.entity_id
_entity_poly.type
_entity_poly.pdbx_seq_one_letter_code
_entity_poly.pdbx_strand_id
1 'polypeptide(L)'
;MDDQRTTVHTNDVQRSSSNPIRRSGRSFPATFLVRRRRWLLFYERFFAQSIVRRSIGTIKIGSALKATGLRTADPRLKECMDMLRLSLQTTSDGVMLDKELFKKCVQSNIVLLTQAFRRKFVIPDFMSFTSHIDELYENAKKLSGGKVMHSVGDTKVPFCLQSCVKPLKYAIAVNDLSTEYVHRYVGKEPSGLRFNKLFLNEDVCKIINLYFFLKQGAGNAEKFDYVMQFLNKMAGNEYVGFSNATFQSERESGDRNFAIGYYLKEKKCFPEHTDMVGILDFYFQLCSIEVTCESASVMAATLANGGFCPITGERVLSPEAVRNTLSLMHSCGMYDFSGQFAFHVGLPAKSGVAGGILLVVPNVMGIMCWSPPLDKLGNSVRGIQFCQDLVGLCNFHNYDNLRHFAKKLDPRREGGDQRNQLPFGPLDYEHLQQELALKDTVWKKVAPESNEDSSTTIVYRMESLGDRN
;
A
#
# COMPACT_ATOMS: atom_id res chain seq x y z
N MET A 1 -44.15 -75.87 -13.19
CA MET A 1 -45.36 -75.84 -14.03
C MET A 1 -45.32 -74.55 -14.81
N ASP A 2 -44.79 -74.66 -16.03
CA ASP A 2 -45.28 -74.11 -17.31
C ASP A 2 -46.37 -73.01 -17.22
N ASP A 3 -46.40 -71.96 -18.06
CA ASP A 3 -46.05 -71.95 -19.47
C ASP A 3 -45.92 -70.51 -20.03
N GLN A 4 -45.41 -70.45 -21.26
CA GLN A 4 -44.92 -69.32 -22.07
C GLN A 4 -45.98 -68.33 -22.62
N ARG A 5 -45.53 -67.12 -23.04
CA ARG A 5 -45.63 -66.63 -24.44
C ARG A 5 -44.92 -65.28 -24.72
N THR A 6 -43.74 -65.40 -25.32
CA THR A 6 -43.24 -64.77 -26.57
C THR A 6 -43.80 -63.44 -27.11
N THR A 7 -42.90 -62.48 -27.41
CA THR A 7 -42.56 -61.97 -28.79
C THR A 7 -41.47 -60.87 -28.70
N VAL A 8 -40.20 -61.12 -29.11
CA VAL A 8 -39.53 -61.03 -30.43
C VAL A 8 -38.64 -59.77 -30.59
N HIS A 9 -37.35 -60.06 -30.84
CA HIS A 9 -36.18 -59.25 -31.19
C HIS A 9 -36.35 -58.32 -32.41
N THR A 10 -35.54 -57.26 -32.61
CA THR A 10 -34.26 -57.40 -33.34
C THR A 10 -33.34 -56.17 -33.34
N ASN A 11 -32.07 -56.52 -33.45
CA ASN A 11 -30.80 -55.79 -33.40
C ASN A 11 -30.47 -54.92 -34.64
N ASP A 12 -29.74 -53.85 -34.37
CA ASP A 12 -28.44 -53.44 -34.93
C ASP A 12 -27.98 -53.85 -36.35
N VAL A 13 -27.65 -52.78 -37.10
CA VAL A 13 -26.44 -52.54 -37.92
C VAL A 13 -26.20 -53.36 -39.20
N GLN A 14 -26.18 -52.68 -40.36
CA GLN A 14 -24.99 -52.61 -41.24
C GLN A 14 -25.04 -51.56 -42.38
N ARG A 15 -23.99 -50.71 -42.39
CA ARG A 15 -23.14 -50.22 -43.51
C ARG A 15 -23.65 -49.30 -44.66
N SER A 16 -23.07 -48.09 -44.62
CA SER A 16 -22.11 -47.48 -45.58
C SER A 16 -22.53 -46.57 -46.74
N SER A 17 -21.98 -45.34 -46.64
CA SER A 17 -21.26 -44.54 -47.65
C SER A 17 -22.00 -43.45 -48.46
N SER A 18 -21.69 -42.18 -48.14
CA SER A 18 -21.01 -41.23 -49.05
C SER A 18 -20.76 -39.89 -48.36
N ASN A 19 -19.55 -39.37 -48.51
CA ASN A 19 -19.04 -38.06 -48.03
C ASN A 19 -19.39 -36.97 -49.08
N PRO A 20 -19.39 -35.64 -48.80
CA PRO A 20 -18.09 -34.94 -48.83
C PRO A 20 -17.93 -33.57 -48.07
N ILE A 21 -16.65 -33.20 -47.92
CA ILE A 21 -15.98 -31.86 -47.76
C ILE A 21 -16.00 -31.11 -46.40
N ARG A 22 -14.85 -31.21 -45.70
CA ARG A 22 -14.36 -30.33 -44.61
C ARG A 22 -13.82 -28.99 -45.14
N ARG A 23 -14.21 -27.87 -44.54
CA ARG A 23 -13.43 -26.60 -44.52
C ARG A 23 -12.68 -26.49 -43.19
N SER A 24 -11.36 -26.40 -43.23
CA SER A 24 -10.46 -26.25 -42.07
C SER A 24 -10.25 -24.78 -41.70
N GLY A 25 -11.13 -24.23 -40.86
CA GLY A 25 -10.86 -22.98 -40.13
C GLY A 25 -10.09 -23.28 -38.84
N ARG A 26 -8.78 -23.01 -38.79
CA ARG A 26 -8.03 -23.02 -37.53
C ARG A 26 -8.46 -21.80 -36.69
N SER A 27 -9.26 -22.03 -35.66
CA SER A 27 -9.48 -21.03 -34.60
C SER A 27 -8.20 -20.93 -33.76
N PHE A 28 -7.53 -19.78 -33.83
CA PHE A 28 -6.46 -19.45 -32.89
C PHE A 28 -7.09 -19.08 -31.53
N PRO A 29 -6.57 -19.58 -30.40
CA PRO A 29 -7.10 -19.22 -29.09
C PRO A 29 -6.92 -17.72 -28.82
N ALA A 30 -7.97 -17.06 -28.32
CA ALA A 30 -8.02 -15.61 -28.10
C ALA A 30 -6.86 -15.06 -27.23
N THR A 31 -6.28 -15.90 -26.38
CA THR A 31 -5.08 -15.61 -25.57
C THR A 31 -3.84 -15.31 -26.42
N PHE A 32 -3.70 -15.92 -27.60
CA PHE A 32 -2.58 -15.73 -28.51
C PHE A 32 -2.65 -14.39 -29.26
N LEU A 33 -3.86 -13.99 -29.65
CA LEU A 33 -4.14 -12.71 -30.32
C LEU A 33 -3.92 -11.49 -29.40
N VAL A 34 -4.30 -11.59 -28.13
CA VAL A 34 -4.07 -10.53 -27.13
C VAL A 34 -2.58 -10.34 -26.85
N ARG A 35 -1.81 -11.43 -26.76
CA ARG A 35 -0.34 -11.37 -26.63
C ARG A 35 0.31 -10.68 -27.83
N ARG A 36 -0.09 -11.03 -29.05
CA ARG A 36 0.47 -10.44 -30.29
C ARG A 36 0.21 -8.92 -30.41
N ARG A 37 -0.98 -8.45 -30.04
CA ARG A 37 -1.32 -7.01 -30.04
C ARG A 37 -0.55 -6.21 -28.98
N ARG A 38 -0.39 -6.74 -27.76
CA ARG A 38 0.39 -6.10 -26.70
C ARG A 38 1.86 -5.95 -27.10
N TRP A 39 2.41 -6.99 -27.73
CA TRP A 39 3.76 -6.98 -28.30
C TRP A 39 3.97 -5.96 -29.41
N LEU A 40 3.08 -5.90 -30.39
CA LEU A 40 3.23 -4.98 -31.53
C LEU A 40 3.29 -3.52 -31.06
N LEU A 41 2.39 -3.13 -30.14
CA LEU A 41 2.32 -1.76 -29.62
C LEU A 41 3.51 -1.40 -28.74
N PHE A 42 4.00 -2.35 -27.92
CA PHE A 42 5.21 -2.16 -27.12
C PHE A 42 6.44 -2.01 -28.02
N TYR A 43 6.54 -2.87 -29.03
CA TYR A 43 7.61 -2.88 -30.00
C TYR A 43 7.64 -1.59 -30.82
N GLU A 44 6.50 -1.13 -31.35
CA GLU A 44 6.40 0.11 -32.12
C GLU A 44 6.80 1.35 -31.31
N ARG A 45 6.43 1.46 -30.03
CA ARG A 45 6.79 2.64 -29.22
C ARG A 45 8.28 2.68 -28.87
N PHE A 46 8.90 1.53 -28.60
CA PHE A 46 10.34 1.45 -28.31
C PHE A 46 11.20 1.62 -29.56
N PHE A 47 10.73 1.11 -30.71
CA PHE A 47 11.45 1.16 -31.98
C PHE A 47 11.10 2.38 -32.86
N ALA A 48 10.01 3.12 -32.61
CA ALA A 48 9.66 4.31 -33.41
C ALA A 48 10.74 5.40 -33.35
N GLN A 49 11.52 5.46 -32.25
CA GLN A 49 12.67 6.37 -32.14
C GLN A 49 14.00 5.77 -32.66
N SER A 50 14.01 4.51 -33.08
CA SER A 50 15.22 3.76 -33.46
C SER A 50 15.14 3.19 -34.89
N ILE A 51 14.18 3.66 -35.70
CA ILE A 51 13.85 3.16 -37.05
C ILE A 51 15.09 3.10 -37.97
N VAL A 52 16.11 3.93 -37.73
CA VAL A 52 17.32 3.98 -38.56
C VAL A 52 18.32 2.85 -38.24
N ARG A 53 18.34 2.25 -37.04
CA ARG A 53 19.44 1.34 -36.62
C ARG A 53 19.10 -0.15 -36.48
N ARG A 54 17.83 -0.57 -36.55
CA ARG A 54 17.37 -1.98 -36.38
C ARG A 54 17.87 -2.71 -35.11
N SER A 55 18.54 -2.03 -34.19
CA SER A 55 19.10 -2.56 -32.95
C SER A 55 18.92 -1.57 -31.79
N ILE A 56 18.81 -2.08 -30.56
CA ILE A 56 18.67 -1.27 -29.35
C ILE A 56 19.89 -1.45 -28.46
N GLY A 57 20.49 -0.33 -28.03
CA GLY A 57 21.53 -0.31 -27.01
C GLY A 57 20.97 -0.60 -25.62
N THR A 58 21.57 -1.52 -24.87
CA THR A 58 21.10 -1.92 -23.54
C THR A 58 21.13 -0.80 -22.49
N ILE A 59 22.06 0.15 -22.61
CA ILE A 59 22.10 1.38 -21.81
C ILE A 59 20.79 2.19 -21.97
N LYS A 60 20.22 2.22 -23.17
CA LYS A 60 18.96 2.92 -23.47
C LYS A 60 17.77 2.23 -22.81
N ILE A 61 17.77 0.89 -22.72
CA ILE A 61 16.71 0.13 -22.03
C ILE A 61 16.76 0.39 -20.53
N GLY A 62 17.93 0.30 -19.91
CA GLY A 62 18.10 0.58 -18.49
C GLY A 62 17.69 2.01 -18.11
N SER A 63 18.08 2.99 -18.94
CA SER A 63 17.73 4.39 -18.73
C SER A 63 16.23 4.64 -18.92
N ALA A 64 15.62 4.05 -19.95
CA ALA A 64 14.18 4.16 -20.20
C ALA A 64 13.35 3.49 -19.09
N LEU A 65 13.80 2.36 -18.55
CA LEU A 65 13.15 1.70 -17.43
C LEU A 65 13.22 2.57 -16.16
N LYS A 66 14.38 3.13 -15.84
CA LYS A 66 14.55 4.07 -14.71
C LYS A 66 13.65 5.29 -14.84
N ALA A 67 13.46 5.83 -16.05
CA ALA A 67 12.56 6.95 -16.31
C ALA A 67 11.08 6.64 -16.00
N THR A 68 10.68 5.36 -15.94
CA THR A 68 9.34 4.95 -15.50
C THR A 68 9.19 4.82 -13.99
N GLY A 69 10.28 4.97 -13.22
CA GLY A 69 10.33 4.74 -11.78
C GLY A 69 10.67 3.30 -11.36
N LEU A 70 10.73 2.35 -12.30
CA LEU A 70 11.17 0.99 -11.99
C LEU A 70 12.68 0.92 -11.79
N ARG A 71 13.10 0.23 -10.72
CA ARG A 71 14.51 -0.10 -10.48
C ARG A 71 14.89 -1.34 -11.27
N THR A 72 16.13 -1.39 -11.76
CA THR A 72 16.70 -2.58 -12.43
C THR A 72 16.84 -3.78 -11.51
N ALA A 73 16.77 -3.57 -10.20
CA ALA A 73 16.79 -4.62 -9.17
C ALA A 73 15.39 -5.08 -8.76
N ASP A 74 14.31 -4.61 -9.41
CA ASP A 74 12.94 -5.06 -9.11
C ASP A 74 12.84 -6.60 -9.27
N PRO A 75 12.43 -7.34 -8.22
CA PRO A 75 12.31 -8.79 -8.27
C PRO A 75 11.43 -9.29 -9.43
N ARG A 76 10.39 -8.53 -9.81
CA ARG A 76 9.48 -8.88 -10.93
C ARG A 76 10.11 -8.66 -12.30
N LEU A 77 11.32 -8.13 -12.38
CA LEU A 77 12.08 -7.96 -13.62
C LEU A 77 13.29 -8.91 -13.69
N LYS A 78 13.49 -9.77 -12.69
CA LYS A 78 14.68 -10.63 -12.57
C LYS A 78 14.91 -11.44 -13.83
N GLU A 79 13.90 -12.14 -14.36
CA GLU A 79 14.05 -12.97 -15.56
C GLU A 79 14.43 -12.12 -16.78
N CYS A 80 13.82 -10.94 -16.94
CA CYS A 80 14.16 -10.02 -18.02
C CYS A 80 15.61 -9.56 -17.93
N MET A 81 16.05 -9.14 -16.75
CA MET A 81 17.40 -8.64 -16.53
C MET A 81 18.45 -9.75 -16.67
N ASP A 82 18.16 -10.96 -16.21
CA ASP A 82 19.04 -12.11 -16.37
C ASP A 82 19.16 -12.52 -17.84
N MET A 83 18.05 -12.55 -18.60
CA MET A 83 18.06 -12.81 -20.03
C MET A 83 18.77 -11.72 -20.83
N LEU A 84 18.65 -10.45 -20.42
CA LEU A 84 19.42 -9.35 -21.01
C LEU A 84 20.92 -9.54 -20.78
N ARG A 85 21.34 -9.90 -19.56
CA ARG A 85 22.75 -10.16 -19.23
C ARG A 85 23.32 -11.34 -20.03
N LEU A 86 22.57 -12.44 -20.12
CA LEU A 86 22.97 -13.62 -20.91
C LEU A 86 23.09 -13.29 -22.40
N SER A 87 22.14 -12.52 -22.96
CA SER A 87 22.15 -12.14 -24.37
C SER A 87 23.30 -11.18 -24.71
N LEU A 88 23.75 -10.38 -23.74
CA LEU A 88 24.90 -9.50 -23.88
C LEU A 88 26.24 -10.25 -23.92
N GLN A 89 26.34 -11.38 -23.21
CA GLN A 89 27.55 -12.22 -23.22
C GLN A 89 27.72 -13.02 -24.53
N THR A 90 26.64 -13.25 -25.27
CA THR A 90 26.65 -14.07 -26.50
C THR A 90 26.75 -13.26 -27.79
N THR A 91 26.63 -11.94 -27.73
CA THR A 91 26.64 -11.06 -28.91
C THR A 91 28.03 -10.44 -29.10
N SER A 92 28.59 -10.50 -30.32
CA SER A 92 29.94 -10.00 -30.67
C SER A 92 30.18 -8.54 -30.29
N ASP A 93 29.14 -7.71 -30.36
CA ASP A 93 29.22 -6.27 -30.12
C ASP A 93 28.89 -5.88 -28.68
N GLY A 94 28.45 -6.83 -27.83
CA GLY A 94 28.21 -6.65 -26.39
C GLY A 94 27.26 -5.52 -25.97
N VAL A 95 26.57 -4.85 -26.90
CA VAL A 95 25.80 -3.62 -26.64
C VAL A 95 24.43 -3.62 -27.31
N MET A 96 24.28 -4.30 -28.45
CA MET A 96 23.12 -4.18 -29.33
C MET A 96 22.23 -5.43 -29.30
N LEU A 97 20.92 -5.23 -29.13
CA LEU A 97 19.91 -6.28 -29.19
C LEU A 97 19.09 -6.16 -30.47
N ASP A 98 18.97 -7.27 -31.21
CA ASP A 98 18.03 -7.39 -32.32
C ASP A 98 16.58 -7.57 -31.81
N LYS A 99 15.63 -7.57 -32.76
CA LYS A 99 14.20 -7.73 -32.48
C LYS A 99 13.84 -9.02 -31.75
N GLU A 100 14.42 -10.14 -32.15
CA GLU A 100 14.04 -11.46 -31.64
C GLU A 100 14.68 -11.71 -30.26
N LEU A 101 15.93 -11.29 -30.06
CA LEU A 101 16.62 -11.29 -28.78
C LEU A 101 15.91 -10.37 -27.77
N PHE A 102 15.55 -9.15 -28.17
CA PHE A 102 14.79 -8.24 -27.31
C PHE A 102 13.44 -8.86 -26.91
N LYS A 103 12.73 -9.48 -27.87
CA LYS A 103 11.48 -10.18 -27.60
C LYS A 103 11.67 -11.35 -26.62
N LYS A 104 12.73 -12.15 -26.76
CA LYS A 104 13.04 -13.22 -25.80
C LYS A 104 13.29 -12.66 -24.40
N CYS A 105 14.01 -11.54 -24.31
CA CYS A 105 14.34 -10.93 -23.03
C CYS A 105 13.11 -10.41 -22.27
N VAL A 106 12.18 -9.74 -22.95
CA VAL A 106 11.07 -9.07 -22.26
C VAL A 106 9.80 -9.93 -22.16
N GLN A 107 9.78 -11.15 -22.72
CA GLN A 107 8.54 -11.96 -22.78
C GLN A 107 7.95 -12.32 -21.43
N SER A 108 8.80 -12.64 -20.45
CA SER A 108 8.37 -13.11 -19.14
C SER A 108 7.72 -11.98 -18.33
N ASN A 109 8.14 -10.74 -18.58
CA ASN A 109 7.76 -9.57 -17.78
C ASN A 109 7.00 -8.52 -18.64
N ILE A 110 6.52 -8.89 -19.82
CA ILE A 110 5.92 -7.98 -20.82
C ILE A 110 4.69 -7.24 -20.29
N VAL A 111 3.93 -7.82 -19.36
CA VAL A 111 2.73 -7.18 -18.80
C VAL A 111 3.12 -5.96 -17.97
N LEU A 112 4.10 -6.11 -17.06
CA LEU A 112 4.62 -5.02 -16.23
C LEU A 112 5.30 -3.95 -17.08
N LEU A 113 6.16 -4.36 -18.02
CA LEU A 113 6.83 -3.43 -18.94
C LEU A 113 5.81 -2.67 -19.80
N THR A 114 4.77 -3.34 -20.30
CA THR A 114 3.69 -2.67 -21.05
C THR A 114 2.98 -1.63 -20.19
N GLN A 115 2.75 -1.88 -18.90
CA GLN A 115 2.16 -0.89 -18.00
C GLN A 115 3.09 0.31 -17.81
N ALA A 116 4.37 0.05 -17.52
CA ALA A 116 5.39 1.07 -17.31
C ALA A 116 5.50 2.02 -18.51
N PHE A 117 5.74 1.47 -19.70
CA PHE A 117 5.99 2.26 -20.92
C PHE A 117 4.72 2.82 -21.56
N ARG A 118 3.52 2.37 -21.12
CA ARG A 118 2.25 3.01 -21.47
C ARG A 118 1.79 4.02 -20.43
N ARG A 119 2.63 4.37 -19.45
CA ARG A 119 2.32 5.33 -18.39
C ARG A 119 1.04 4.96 -17.63
N LYS A 120 0.85 3.65 -17.40
CA LYS A 120 -0.30 3.09 -16.68
C LYS A 120 -0.01 2.86 -15.19
N PHE A 121 1.13 3.33 -14.70
CA PHE A 121 1.37 3.36 -13.26
C PHE A 121 0.54 4.44 -12.60
N VAL A 122 0.38 4.28 -11.29
CA VAL A 122 -0.42 5.21 -10.48
C VAL A 122 0.09 6.64 -10.55
N ILE A 123 1.39 6.83 -10.77
CA ILE A 123 2.01 8.11 -11.12
C ILE A 123 2.59 7.97 -12.53
N PRO A 124 1.92 8.52 -13.57
CA PRO A 124 2.37 8.41 -14.97
C PRO A 124 3.70 9.11 -15.26
N ASP A 125 3.90 10.31 -14.72
CA ASP A 125 5.11 11.13 -14.89
C ASP A 125 5.96 11.11 -13.61
N PHE A 126 6.63 9.98 -13.40
CA PHE A 126 7.39 9.76 -12.17
C PHE A 126 8.59 10.70 -12.04
N MET A 127 9.22 11.12 -13.14
CA MET A 127 10.40 12.00 -13.10
C MET A 127 10.06 13.43 -12.68
N SER A 128 8.95 13.98 -13.19
CA SER A 128 8.43 15.26 -12.70
C SER A 128 8.06 15.15 -11.22
N PHE A 129 7.38 14.08 -10.83
CA PHE A 129 6.99 13.86 -9.44
C PHE A 129 8.21 13.79 -8.49
N THR A 130 9.27 13.05 -8.86
CA THR A 130 10.48 12.97 -8.02
C THR A 130 11.19 14.31 -7.89
N SER A 131 11.17 15.17 -8.93
CA SER A 131 11.73 16.52 -8.84
C SER A 131 11.03 17.34 -7.75
N HIS A 132 9.70 17.26 -7.67
CA HIS A 132 8.95 17.90 -6.57
C HIS A 132 9.32 17.29 -5.21
N ILE A 133 9.50 15.97 -5.11
CA ILE A 133 9.93 15.32 -3.86
C ILE A 133 11.31 15.83 -3.43
N ASP A 134 12.24 16.03 -4.36
CA ASP A 134 13.57 16.58 -4.07
C ASP A 134 13.48 18.03 -3.56
N GLU A 135 12.60 18.87 -4.14
CA GLU A 135 12.33 20.22 -3.65
C GLU A 135 11.75 20.23 -2.24
N LEU A 136 10.77 19.34 -1.97
CA LEU A 136 10.19 19.16 -0.64
C LEU A 136 11.25 18.72 0.38
N TYR A 137 12.14 17.81 -0.03
CA TYR A 137 13.26 17.34 0.78
C TYR A 137 14.21 18.49 1.13
N GLU A 138 14.66 19.26 0.15
CA GLU A 138 15.58 20.39 0.37
C GLU A 138 14.93 21.50 1.21
N ASN A 139 13.62 21.71 1.12
CA ASN A 139 12.89 22.64 1.98
C ASN A 139 12.85 22.16 3.44
N ALA A 140 12.45 20.91 3.68
CA ALA A 140 12.43 20.34 5.03
C ALA A 140 13.82 20.29 5.67
N LYS A 141 14.87 20.05 4.87
CA LYS A 141 16.27 19.97 5.31
C LYS A 141 16.80 21.29 5.88
N LYS A 142 16.28 22.45 5.43
CA LYS A 142 16.65 23.78 5.96
C LYS A 142 16.30 23.96 7.43
N LEU A 143 15.39 23.14 7.97
CA LEU A 143 15.09 23.13 9.40
C LEU A 143 16.27 22.55 10.19
N SER A 144 16.88 23.40 11.00
CA SER A 144 17.91 23.07 11.99
C SER A 144 17.34 22.80 13.40
N GLY A 145 16.02 22.88 13.56
CA GLY A 145 15.35 22.64 14.84
C GLY A 145 15.31 21.16 15.23
N GLY A 146 15.35 20.91 16.54
CA GLY A 146 15.29 19.57 17.13
C GLY A 146 16.55 19.22 17.93
N LYS A 147 16.45 18.22 18.80
CA LYS A 147 17.58 17.74 19.60
C LYS A 147 18.25 16.58 18.85
N VAL A 148 19.56 16.69 18.58
CA VAL A 148 20.46 15.83 17.75
C VAL A 148 20.78 16.45 16.37
N MET A 149 22.06 16.77 16.14
CA MET A 149 22.60 17.30 14.87
C MET A 149 23.28 16.17 14.07
N HIS A 150 22.77 15.81 12.87
CA HIS A 150 23.58 15.18 11.82
C HIS A 150 22.93 15.22 10.40
N SER A 151 23.72 14.82 9.40
CA SER A 151 23.72 15.19 7.96
C SER A 151 22.76 14.41 7.02
N VAL A 152 23.05 14.36 5.70
CA VAL A 152 22.15 14.52 4.53
C VAL A 152 21.89 13.22 3.75
N GLY A 153 20.69 13.05 3.19
CA GLY A 153 20.41 12.16 2.05
C GLY A 153 20.54 10.65 2.31
N ASP A 154 20.67 10.26 3.57
CA ASP A 154 21.05 8.92 4.04
C ASP A 154 19.92 7.88 3.96
N THR A 155 19.39 7.61 2.76
CA THR A 155 18.28 6.65 2.59
C THR A 155 18.67 5.20 2.87
N LYS A 156 19.97 4.90 2.88
CA LYS A 156 20.55 3.56 3.06
C LYS A 156 21.17 3.33 4.43
N VAL A 157 21.19 4.34 5.29
CA VAL A 157 21.71 4.19 6.66
C VAL A 157 20.69 3.40 7.48
N PRO A 158 21.09 2.28 8.11
CA PRO A 158 20.22 1.55 9.03
C PRO A 158 19.88 2.37 10.26
N PHE A 159 18.62 2.33 10.68
CA PHE A 159 18.15 2.88 11.94
C PHE A 159 17.06 1.99 12.55
N CYS A 160 16.90 2.02 13.87
CA CYS A 160 15.87 1.24 14.56
C CYS A 160 14.46 1.77 14.26
N LEU A 161 13.53 0.89 13.89
CA LEU A 161 12.12 1.21 13.66
C LEU A 161 11.47 1.86 14.88
N GLN A 162 11.85 1.43 16.08
CA GLN A 162 11.26 1.92 17.31
C GLN A 162 9.73 1.80 17.26
N SER A 163 8.99 2.86 17.62
CA SER A 163 7.53 2.82 17.59
C SER A 163 6.90 2.67 16.19
N CYS A 164 7.66 2.79 15.09
CA CYS A 164 7.17 2.49 13.74
C CYS A 164 6.87 1.00 13.53
N VAL A 165 7.39 0.09 14.38
CA VAL A 165 7.06 -1.35 14.31
C VAL A 165 5.64 -1.65 14.80
N LYS A 166 5.04 -0.74 15.60
CA LYS A 166 3.74 -0.96 16.24
C LYS A 166 2.57 -1.22 15.27
N PRO A 167 2.39 -0.46 14.17
CA PRO A 167 1.38 -0.79 13.16
C PRO A 167 1.66 -2.13 12.47
N LEU A 168 2.94 -2.45 12.22
CA LEU A 168 3.32 -3.69 11.52
C LEU A 168 2.96 -4.93 12.35
N LYS A 169 3.31 -4.94 13.64
CA LYS A 169 2.91 -6.04 14.55
C LYS A 169 1.39 -6.17 14.70
N TYR A 170 0.66 -5.05 14.71
CA TYR A 170 -0.80 -5.07 14.80
C TYR A 170 -1.40 -5.70 13.54
N ALA A 171 -0.89 -5.34 12.36
CA ALA A 171 -1.30 -5.94 11.11
C ALA A 171 -1.06 -7.46 11.10
N ILE A 172 0.10 -7.92 11.59
CA ILE A 172 0.42 -9.36 11.70
C ILE A 172 -0.58 -10.04 12.66
N ALA A 173 -0.84 -9.45 13.83
CA ALA A 173 -1.77 -10.03 14.81
C ALA A 173 -3.19 -10.16 14.26
N VAL A 174 -3.72 -9.13 13.59
CA VAL A 174 -5.06 -9.17 12.96
C VAL A 174 -5.09 -10.15 11.78
N ASN A 175 -4.00 -10.23 11.01
CA ASN A 175 -3.88 -11.18 9.91
C ASN A 175 -4.02 -12.63 10.39
N ASP A 176 -3.47 -12.95 11.56
CA ASP A 176 -3.45 -14.32 12.06
C ASP A 176 -4.66 -14.67 12.93
N LEU A 177 -5.17 -13.72 13.71
CA LEU A 177 -6.13 -13.99 14.79
C LEU A 177 -7.50 -13.32 14.62
N SER A 178 -7.75 -12.61 13.51
CA SER A 178 -8.92 -11.75 13.26
C SER A 178 -8.99 -10.46 14.09
N THR A 179 -9.82 -9.52 13.61
CA THR A 179 -10.07 -8.24 14.30
C THR A 179 -10.74 -8.45 15.65
N GLU A 180 -11.73 -9.34 15.71
CA GLU A 180 -12.57 -9.57 16.87
C GLU A 180 -11.74 -10.04 18.06
N TYR A 181 -10.85 -11.02 17.85
CA TYR A 181 -10.01 -11.55 18.91
C TYR A 181 -9.01 -10.52 19.42
N VAL A 182 -8.29 -9.84 18.51
CA VAL A 182 -7.28 -8.84 18.88
C VAL A 182 -7.90 -7.70 19.69
N HIS A 183 -9.09 -7.25 19.31
CA HIS A 183 -9.77 -6.13 19.96
C HIS A 183 -10.51 -6.48 21.26
N ARG A 184 -10.54 -7.74 21.69
CA ARG A 184 -10.90 -8.08 23.08
C ARG A 184 -9.89 -7.56 24.10
N TYR A 185 -8.65 -7.36 23.65
CA TYR A 185 -7.55 -6.95 24.52
C TYR A 185 -7.07 -5.53 24.22
N VAL A 186 -7.34 -5.00 23.02
CA VAL A 186 -6.81 -3.70 22.57
C VAL A 186 -7.90 -2.78 22.03
N GLY A 187 -7.91 -1.54 22.52
CA GLY A 187 -8.90 -0.53 22.12
C GLY A 187 -8.71 -0.05 20.68
N LYS A 188 -9.77 0.54 20.11
CA LYS A 188 -9.79 1.09 18.74
C LYS A 188 -9.64 2.61 18.69
N GLU A 189 -9.71 3.27 19.84
CA GLU A 189 -9.84 4.72 19.93
C GLU A 189 -8.57 5.40 20.47
N PRO A 190 -8.31 6.65 20.06
CA PRO A 190 -7.25 7.45 20.66
C PRO A 190 -7.56 7.73 22.13
N SER A 191 -6.53 7.85 22.96
CA SER A 191 -6.74 8.07 24.40
C SER A 191 -7.24 9.46 24.76
N GLY A 192 -7.11 10.46 23.87
CA GLY A 192 -7.40 11.88 24.15
C GLY A 192 -6.52 12.54 25.23
N LEU A 193 -5.79 11.74 26.00
CA LEU A 193 -4.85 12.14 27.05
C LEU A 193 -3.42 12.14 26.53
N ARG A 194 -2.58 13.02 27.12
CA ARG A 194 -1.13 13.06 26.84
C ARG A 194 -0.50 11.67 26.99
N PHE A 195 0.39 11.30 26.08
CA PHE A 195 1.10 10.02 26.05
C PHE A 195 1.76 9.66 27.40
N ASN A 196 2.12 10.66 28.20
CA ASN A 196 2.75 10.49 29.51
C ASN A 196 1.82 10.02 30.64
N LYS A 197 0.51 9.99 30.44
CA LYS A 197 -0.44 9.53 31.47
C LYS A 197 -0.79 8.05 31.30
N LEU A 198 -0.52 7.27 32.34
CA LEU A 198 -0.93 5.86 32.47
C LEU A 198 -2.43 5.84 32.79
N PHE A 199 -3.25 5.54 31.78
CA PHE A 199 -4.68 5.28 31.93
C PHE A 199 -5.01 4.07 31.08
N LEU A 200 -5.90 3.22 31.60
CA LEU A 200 -6.63 2.24 30.81
C LEU A 200 -8.01 2.83 30.57
N ASN A 201 -8.57 2.65 29.37
CA ASN A 201 -9.99 2.94 29.18
C ASN A 201 -10.79 1.89 29.96
N GLU A 202 -12.03 2.22 30.33
CA GLU A 202 -12.87 1.40 31.22
C GLU A 202 -12.97 -0.08 30.79
N ASP A 203 -12.82 -0.38 29.49
CA ASP A 203 -12.94 -1.74 28.97
C ASP A 203 -11.74 -2.29 28.17
N VAL A 204 -10.72 -1.49 27.81
CA VAL A 204 -9.69 -1.98 26.88
C VAL A 204 -8.30 -1.39 27.07
N CYS A 205 -7.31 -2.28 27.02
CA CYS A 205 -5.90 -1.93 27.10
C CYS A 205 -5.45 -1.13 25.86
N LYS A 206 -4.60 -0.11 26.08
CA LYS A 206 -4.08 0.75 25.00
C LYS A 206 -3.41 -0.12 23.91
N ILE A 207 -3.35 0.38 22.67
CA ILE A 207 -2.66 -0.18 21.47
C ILE A 207 -1.20 -0.65 21.72
N ILE A 208 -0.66 -0.32 22.89
CA ILE A 208 0.74 -0.45 23.25
C ILE A 208 1.18 -1.93 23.28
N ASN A 209 0.36 -2.90 23.70
CA ASN A 209 0.87 -4.25 24.04
C ASN A 209 0.28 -5.46 23.30
N LEU A 210 0.31 -5.46 21.97
CA LEU A 210 -0.09 -6.60 21.11
C LEU A 210 0.94 -7.74 20.99
N TYR A 211 2.02 -7.69 21.77
CA TYR A 211 3.21 -8.55 21.55
C TYR A 211 2.96 -10.03 21.79
N PHE A 212 2.00 -10.37 22.64
CA PHE A 212 1.65 -11.75 22.96
C PHE A 212 0.80 -12.44 21.88
N PHE A 213 0.23 -11.69 20.93
CA PHE A 213 -0.56 -12.26 19.83
C PHE A 213 0.31 -12.89 18.74
N LEU A 214 1.59 -12.50 18.67
CA LEU A 214 2.49 -12.96 17.61
C LEU A 214 2.88 -14.41 17.89
N LYS A 215 2.48 -15.31 16.99
CA LYS A 215 2.76 -16.76 17.03
C LYS A 215 2.52 -17.36 18.42
N GLN A 216 1.25 -17.43 18.84
CA GLN A 216 0.85 -17.97 20.15
C GLN A 216 1.40 -19.39 20.38
N GLY A 217 1.85 -19.66 21.61
CA GLY A 217 2.41 -20.97 22.02
C GLY A 217 3.89 -21.18 21.69
N ALA A 218 4.54 -20.30 20.93
CA ALA A 218 5.96 -20.42 20.59
C ALA A 218 6.88 -19.66 21.58
N GLY A 219 8.16 -20.05 21.62
CA GLY A 219 9.20 -19.32 22.35
C GLY A 219 9.52 -17.95 21.72
N ASN A 220 10.14 -17.04 22.48
CA ASN A 220 10.45 -15.69 22.00
C ASN A 220 11.36 -15.68 20.76
N ALA A 221 12.32 -16.61 20.65
CA ALA A 221 13.19 -16.73 19.47
C ALA A 221 12.37 -17.04 18.20
N GLU A 222 11.48 -18.04 18.27
CA GLU A 222 10.59 -18.40 17.16
C GLU A 222 9.62 -17.28 16.80
N LYS A 223 9.11 -16.56 17.80
CA LYS A 223 8.27 -15.37 17.58
C LYS A 223 9.03 -14.26 16.86
N PHE A 224 10.30 -14.05 17.22
CA PHE A 224 11.15 -13.07 16.56
C PHE A 224 11.41 -13.43 15.11
N ASP A 225 11.78 -14.68 14.83
CA ASP A 225 11.97 -15.18 13.46
C ASP A 225 10.70 -15.05 12.63
N TYR A 226 9.54 -15.36 13.22
CA TYR A 226 8.24 -15.20 12.57
C TYR A 226 7.97 -13.75 12.16
N VAL A 227 8.23 -12.79 13.05
CA VAL A 227 8.05 -11.37 12.74
C VAL A 227 9.06 -10.91 11.68
N MET A 228 10.32 -11.31 11.79
CA MET A 228 11.35 -11.00 10.80
C MET A 228 10.96 -11.53 9.41
N GLN A 229 10.39 -12.73 9.31
CA GLN A 229 9.87 -13.26 8.04
C GLN A 229 8.76 -12.39 7.45
N PHE A 230 7.81 -11.93 8.26
CA PHE A 230 6.76 -11.01 7.81
C PHE A 230 7.34 -9.68 7.34
N LEU A 231 8.26 -9.08 8.11
CA LEU A 231 8.90 -7.81 7.74
C LEU A 231 9.71 -7.93 6.46
N ASN A 232 10.45 -9.03 6.27
CA ASN A 232 11.16 -9.32 5.02
C ASN A 232 10.20 -9.38 3.82
N LYS A 233 9.06 -10.08 3.97
CA LYS A 233 8.02 -10.12 2.91
C LYS A 233 7.43 -8.74 2.63
N MET A 234 7.10 -7.97 3.67
CA MET A 234 6.58 -6.60 3.53
C MET A 234 7.57 -5.64 2.88
N ALA A 235 8.88 -5.84 3.09
CA ALA A 235 9.95 -5.06 2.48
C ALA A 235 10.40 -5.61 1.12
N GLY A 236 9.84 -6.72 0.65
CA GLY A 236 10.23 -7.37 -0.60
C GLY A 236 11.67 -7.89 -0.58
N ASN A 237 12.13 -8.37 0.58
CA ASN A 237 13.48 -8.87 0.87
C ASN A 237 14.59 -7.82 0.78
N GLU A 238 14.24 -6.53 0.90
CA GLU A 238 15.20 -5.45 1.20
C GLU A 238 15.68 -5.55 2.66
N TYR A 239 16.62 -4.68 3.06
CA TYR A 239 17.26 -4.74 4.38
C TYR A 239 16.28 -4.69 5.56
N VAL A 240 16.29 -5.74 6.38
CA VAL A 240 15.68 -5.81 7.71
C VAL A 240 16.71 -6.41 8.67
N GLY A 241 17.19 -5.62 9.60
CA GLY A 241 18.26 -5.96 10.54
C GLY A 241 17.80 -5.96 11.99
N PHE A 242 18.76 -6.07 12.91
CA PHE A 242 18.52 -6.05 14.35
C PHE A 242 19.70 -5.44 15.10
N SER A 243 19.40 -4.47 15.96
CA SER A 243 20.38 -3.76 16.79
C SER A 243 20.43 -4.34 18.20
N ASN A 244 21.37 -5.24 18.48
CA ASN A 244 21.53 -5.76 19.85
C ASN A 244 21.93 -4.64 20.83
N ALA A 245 22.72 -3.65 20.39
CA ALA A 245 23.12 -2.53 21.23
C ALA A 245 21.91 -1.70 21.71
N THR A 246 21.01 -1.36 20.78
CA THR A 246 19.76 -0.65 21.12
C THR A 246 18.87 -1.49 22.01
N PHE A 247 18.77 -2.80 21.74
CA PHE A 247 17.99 -3.73 22.59
C PHE A 247 18.46 -3.73 24.05
N GLN A 248 19.78 -3.84 24.28
CA GLN A 248 20.32 -3.80 25.64
C GLN A 248 20.05 -2.46 26.31
N SER A 249 20.29 -1.35 25.60
CA SER A 249 20.06 0.00 26.12
C SER A 249 18.58 0.27 26.46
N GLU A 250 17.64 -0.15 25.60
CA GLU A 250 16.19 -0.01 25.82
C GLU A 250 15.70 -0.87 26.99
N ARG A 251 16.29 -2.06 27.15
CA ARG A 251 15.96 -2.97 28.25
C ARG A 251 16.45 -2.41 29.59
N GLU A 252 17.68 -1.91 29.65
CA GLU A 252 18.26 -1.33 30.87
C GLU A 252 17.56 -0.04 31.33
N SER A 253 17.10 0.80 30.38
CA SER A 253 16.40 2.06 30.66
C SER A 253 14.87 1.93 30.60
N GLY A 254 14.36 0.70 30.56
CA GLY A 254 12.97 0.36 30.28
C GLY A 254 11.99 0.47 31.45
N ASP A 255 12.35 1.13 32.56
CA ASP A 255 11.58 1.16 33.82
C ASP A 255 10.08 1.46 33.63
N ARG A 256 9.78 2.43 32.77
CA ARG A 256 8.39 2.81 32.46
C ARG A 256 7.62 1.65 31.80
N ASN A 257 8.28 0.89 30.92
CA ASN A 257 7.66 -0.27 30.27
C ASN A 257 7.46 -1.41 31.27
N PHE A 258 8.38 -1.62 32.21
CA PHE A 258 8.19 -2.56 33.31
C PHE A 258 6.99 -2.18 34.20
N ALA A 259 6.88 -0.92 34.60
CA ALA A 259 5.73 -0.44 35.38
C ALA A 259 4.40 -0.66 34.65
N ILE A 260 4.35 -0.39 33.34
CA ILE A 260 3.20 -0.70 32.48
C ILE A 260 2.93 -2.21 32.48
N GLY A 261 3.95 -3.04 32.29
CA GLY A 261 3.83 -4.49 32.26
C GLY A 261 3.22 -5.07 33.55
N TYR A 262 3.70 -4.63 34.71
CA TYR A 262 3.15 -5.06 36.00
C TYR A 262 1.71 -4.58 36.20
N TYR A 263 1.40 -3.33 35.86
CA TYR A 263 0.04 -2.80 35.96
C TYR A 263 -0.96 -3.58 35.08
N LEU A 264 -0.55 -3.96 33.87
CA LEU A 264 -1.35 -4.78 32.97
C LEU A 264 -1.53 -6.21 33.46
N LYS A 265 -0.50 -6.76 34.11
CA LYS A 265 -0.54 -8.10 34.71
C LYS A 265 -1.56 -8.14 35.84
N GLU A 266 -1.57 -7.13 36.70
CA GLU A 266 -2.54 -7.00 37.79
C GLU A 266 -3.98 -6.89 37.25
N LYS A 267 -4.18 -6.10 36.19
CA LYS A 267 -5.50 -5.92 35.54
C LYS A 267 -5.92 -7.06 34.61
N LYS A 268 -5.17 -8.17 34.57
CA LYS A 268 -5.45 -9.34 33.72
C LYS A 268 -5.61 -8.99 32.22
N CYS A 269 -4.85 -8.02 31.73
CA CYS A 269 -4.87 -7.62 30.32
C CYS A 269 -4.09 -8.56 29.38
N PHE A 270 -3.38 -9.55 29.94
CA PHE A 270 -2.69 -10.57 29.15
C PHE A 270 -3.57 -11.83 29.06
N PRO A 271 -3.45 -12.62 27.97
CA PRO A 271 -4.03 -13.95 27.92
C PRO A 271 -3.54 -14.81 29.08
N GLU A 272 -4.32 -15.82 29.44
CA GLU A 272 -3.96 -16.78 30.49
C GLU A 272 -2.59 -17.39 30.23
N HIS A 273 -1.83 -17.62 31.30
CA HIS A 273 -0.47 -18.21 31.27
C HIS A 273 0.59 -17.40 30.51
N THR A 274 0.41 -16.09 30.31
CA THR A 274 1.42 -15.23 29.69
C THR A 274 2.54 -14.83 30.68
N ASP A 275 3.80 -15.06 30.30
CA ASP A 275 4.96 -14.49 30.99
C ASP A 275 5.17 -13.02 30.59
N MET A 276 4.83 -12.11 31.50
CA MET A 276 4.95 -10.67 31.28
C MET A 276 6.39 -10.22 31.02
N VAL A 277 7.38 -10.78 31.73
CA VAL A 277 8.78 -10.35 31.61
C VAL A 277 9.35 -10.79 30.26
N GLY A 278 9.12 -12.04 29.87
CA GLY A 278 9.48 -12.53 28.53
C GLY A 278 8.80 -11.74 27.41
N ILE A 279 7.55 -11.31 27.59
CA ILE A 279 6.87 -10.46 26.60
C ILE A 279 7.49 -9.05 26.52
N LEU A 280 7.95 -8.49 27.64
CA LEU A 280 8.68 -7.21 27.64
C LEU A 280 10.05 -7.34 26.96
N ASP A 281 10.79 -8.42 27.17
CA ASP A 281 12.04 -8.66 26.43
C ASP A 281 11.76 -8.72 24.92
N PHE A 282 10.70 -9.42 24.51
CA PHE A 282 10.29 -9.47 23.11
C PHE A 282 9.84 -8.10 22.57
N TYR A 283 9.18 -7.28 23.41
CA TYR A 283 8.87 -5.88 23.09
C TYR A 283 10.13 -5.10 22.71
N PHE A 284 11.18 -5.20 23.53
CA PHE A 284 12.43 -4.47 23.32
C PHE A 284 13.16 -4.96 22.07
N GLN A 285 13.14 -6.28 21.80
CA GLN A 285 13.70 -6.84 20.58
C GLN A 285 13.03 -6.24 19.33
N LEU A 286 11.70 -6.19 19.29
CA LEU A 286 10.97 -5.67 18.13
C LEU A 286 11.16 -4.17 17.93
N CYS A 287 11.31 -3.38 18.99
CA CYS A 287 11.63 -1.95 18.86
C CYS A 287 13.05 -1.70 18.32
N SER A 288 13.93 -2.69 18.48
CA SER A 288 15.34 -2.64 18.07
C SER A 288 15.60 -3.23 16.68
N ILE A 289 14.55 -3.60 15.93
CA ILE A 289 14.66 -4.00 14.53
C ILE A 289 15.13 -2.80 13.69
N GLU A 290 16.12 -3.03 12.83
CA GLU A 290 16.70 -2.01 11.97
C GLU A 290 16.14 -2.08 10.55
N VAL A 291 15.94 -0.91 9.95
CA VAL A 291 15.52 -0.75 8.56
C VAL A 291 16.29 0.42 7.94
N THR A 292 16.20 0.54 6.61
CA THR A 292 16.60 1.74 5.89
C THR A 292 15.36 2.49 5.43
N CYS A 293 15.50 3.74 4.96
CA CYS A 293 14.37 4.44 4.35
C CYS A 293 13.84 3.69 3.12
N GLU A 294 14.74 3.09 2.32
CA GLU A 294 14.37 2.29 1.15
C GLU A 294 13.51 1.08 1.55
N SER A 295 13.97 0.25 2.49
CA SER A 295 13.23 -0.96 2.88
C SER A 295 11.91 -0.63 3.59
N ALA A 296 11.88 0.38 4.46
CA ALA A 296 10.67 0.80 5.15
C ALA A 296 9.64 1.47 4.23
N SER A 297 10.09 2.16 3.17
CA SER A 297 9.17 2.70 2.14
C SER A 297 8.41 1.58 1.42
N VAL A 298 9.06 0.43 1.18
CA VAL A 298 8.39 -0.75 0.61
C VAL A 298 7.39 -1.34 1.58
N MET A 299 7.70 -1.40 2.89
CA MET A 299 6.74 -1.82 3.92
C MET A 299 5.50 -0.92 3.96
N ALA A 300 5.70 0.41 3.93
CA ALA A 300 4.60 1.37 3.83
C ALA A 300 3.79 1.19 2.54
N ALA A 301 4.46 0.92 1.42
CA ALA A 301 3.81 0.72 0.13
C ALA A 301 3.04 -0.61 0.07
N THR A 302 3.47 -1.63 0.83
CA THR A 302 2.71 -2.87 1.05
C THR A 302 1.37 -2.57 1.75
N LEU A 303 1.37 -1.68 2.75
CA LEU A 303 0.12 -1.21 3.37
C LEU A 303 -0.71 -0.35 2.39
N ALA A 304 -0.07 0.54 1.62
CA ALA A 304 -0.75 1.34 0.60
C ALA A 304 -1.45 0.49 -0.47
N ASN A 305 -0.90 -0.70 -0.75
CA ASN A 305 -1.34 -1.62 -1.79
C ASN A 305 -2.19 -2.79 -1.24
N GLY A 306 -2.92 -2.55 -0.14
CA GLY A 306 -3.90 -3.51 0.38
C GLY A 306 -3.30 -4.82 0.91
N GLY A 307 -2.02 -4.82 1.28
CA GLY A 307 -1.32 -5.99 1.83
C GLY A 307 -0.53 -6.79 0.80
N PHE A 308 -0.49 -6.35 -0.46
CA PHE A 308 0.35 -6.94 -1.50
C PHE A 308 1.67 -6.18 -1.60
N CYS A 309 2.80 -6.87 -1.50
CA CYS A 309 4.10 -6.23 -1.64
C CYS A 309 4.29 -5.71 -3.08
N PRO A 310 4.55 -4.41 -3.28
CA PRO A 310 4.49 -3.78 -4.60
C PRO A 310 5.61 -4.24 -5.54
N ILE A 311 6.75 -4.70 -4.99
CA ILE A 311 7.93 -5.12 -5.76
C ILE A 311 8.03 -6.64 -5.95
N THR A 312 7.26 -7.44 -5.21
CA THR A 312 7.24 -8.91 -5.38
C THR A 312 5.89 -9.41 -5.92
N GLY A 313 4.79 -8.71 -5.63
CA GLY A 313 3.43 -9.15 -5.91
C GLY A 313 2.88 -10.18 -4.92
N GLU A 314 3.63 -10.53 -3.88
CA GLU A 314 3.17 -11.47 -2.84
C GLU A 314 2.08 -10.82 -1.96
N ARG A 315 1.02 -11.57 -1.65
CA ARG A 315 0.06 -11.19 -0.61
C ARG A 315 0.66 -11.47 0.77
N VAL A 316 1.04 -10.41 1.47
CA VAL A 316 1.70 -10.50 2.78
C VAL A 316 0.71 -10.38 3.93
N LEU A 317 -0.30 -9.52 3.79
CA LEU A 317 -1.29 -9.23 4.83
C LEU A 317 -2.72 -9.35 4.29
N SER A 318 -3.66 -9.65 5.18
CA SER A 318 -5.09 -9.57 4.86
C SER A 318 -5.53 -8.11 4.63
N PRO A 319 -6.45 -7.85 3.67
CA PRO A 319 -6.96 -6.50 3.44
C PRO A 319 -7.64 -5.90 4.68
N GLU A 320 -8.24 -6.74 5.52
CA GLU A 320 -8.82 -6.35 6.80
C GLU A 320 -7.77 -5.82 7.77
N ALA A 321 -6.67 -6.56 7.96
CA ALA A 321 -5.56 -6.13 8.80
C ALA A 321 -4.99 -4.80 8.34
N VAL A 322 -4.82 -4.63 7.03
CA VAL A 322 -4.31 -3.39 6.42
C VAL A 322 -5.27 -2.23 6.67
N ARG A 323 -6.56 -2.39 6.38
CA ARG A 323 -7.58 -1.36 6.63
C ARG A 323 -7.57 -0.89 8.08
N ASN A 324 -7.61 -1.83 9.02
CA ASN A 324 -7.66 -1.48 10.44
C ASN A 324 -6.37 -0.78 10.88
N THR A 325 -5.22 -1.24 10.38
CA THR A 325 -3.91 -0.64 10.68
C THR A 325 -3.86 0.81 10.20
N LEU A 326 -4.31 1.08 8.98
CA LEU A 326 -4.35 2.43 8.42
C LEU A 326 -5.30 3.35 9.19
N SER A 327 -6.47 2.84 9.61
CA SER A 327 -7.40 3.60 10.46
C SER A 327 -6.77 3.99 11.80
N LEU A 328 -6.07 3.07 12.46
CA LEU A 328 -5.38 3.36 13.73
C LEU A 328 -4.15 4.26 13.54
N MET A 329 -3.43 4.13 12.43
CA MET A 329 -2.33 5.05 12.09
C MET A 329 -2.84 6.47 11.86
N HIS A 330 -4.04 6.63 11.31
CA HIS A 330 -4.65 7.93 11.09
C HIS A 330 -4.97 8.65 12.41
N SER A 331 -5.60 7.97 13.37
CA SER A 331 -6.06 8.59 14.63
C SER A 331 -5.04 8.54 15.78
N CYS A 332 -4.11 7.58 15.78
CA CYS A 332 -3.22 7.27 16.91
C CYS A 332 -1.72 7.26 16.55
N GLY A 333 -1.36 7.69 15.34
CA GLY A 333 -0.06 7.48 14.73
C GLY A 333 1.11 8.32 15.23
N MET A 334 0.84 9.57 15.62
CA MET A 334 1.84 10.65 15.76
C MET A 334 1.91 11.19 17.20
N TYR A 335 1.77 10.30 18.19
CA TYR A 335 1.73 10.65 19.61
C TYR A 335 0.63 11.68 19.90
N ASP A 336 0.89 12.67 20.76
CA ASP A 336 -0.06 13.74 21.08
C ASP A 336 -0.36 14.63 19.86
N PHE A 337 0.45 14.56 18.81
CA PHE A 337 0.22 15.26 17.55
C PHE A 337 -0.77 14.54 16.62
N SER A 338 -1.26 13.34 16.96
CA SER A 338 -2.10 12.54 16.04
C SER A 338 -3.35 13.26 15.56
N GLY A 339 -4.07 13.96 16.44
CA GLY A 339 -5.27 14.71 16.05
C GLY A 339 -4.97 15.88 15.10
N GLN A 340 -3.93 16.65 15.40
CA GLN A 340 -3.47 17.77 14.55
C GLN A 340 -2.94 17.28 13.20
N PHE A 341 -2.20 16.16 13.21
CA PHE A 341 -1.70 15.53 11.99
C PHE A 341 -2.84 14.99 11.13
N ALA A 342 -3.84 14.32 11.71
CA ALA A 342 -5.01 13.85 11.00
C ALA A 342 -5.83 14.99 10.39
N PHE A 343 -5.88 16.16 11.05
CA PHE A 343 -6.60 17.33 10.56
C PHE A 343 -5.86 18.09 9.46
N HIS A 344 -4.55 18.32 9.62
CA HIS A 344 -3.77 19.14 8.68
C HIS A 344 -3.15 18.35 7.54
N VAL A 345 -2.66 17.13 7.82
CA VAL A 345 -2.02 16.25 6.83
C VAL A 345 -3.00 15.21 6.32
N GLY A 346 -3.82 14.64 7.21
CA GLY A 346 -4.87 13.71 6.83
C GLY A 346 -4.37 12.42 6.20
N LEU A 347 -3.14 11.98 6.49
CA LEU A 347 -2.58 10.72 6.00
C LEU A 347 -2.32 9.75 7.16
N PRO A 348 -2.51 8.43 6.98
CA PRO A 348 -2.05 7.45 7.95
C PRO A 348 -0.53 7.50 8.12
N ALA A 349 -0.06 7.73 9.34
CA ALA A 349 1.37 7.78 9.64
C ALA A 349 1.72 7.12 10.98
N LYS A 350 2.98 6.73 11.18
CA LYS A 350 3.50 6.34 12.49
C LYS A 350 4.91 6.88 12.71
N SER A 351 5.06 7.67 13.76
CA SER A 351 6.35 8.20 14.21
C SER A 351 7.10 7.23 15.15
N GLY A 352 8.42 7.29 15.12
CA GLY A 352 9.33 6.57 16.00
C GLY A 352 10.42 7.49 16.58
N VAL A 353 10.83 7.20 17.81
CA VAL A 353 11.83 8.03 18.54
C VAL A 353 13.22 8.02 17.91
N ALA A 354 13.50 7.11 16.97
CA ALA A 354 14.71 7.16 16.14
C ALA A 354 14.66 8.26 15.06
N GLY A 355 13.55 9.03 14.96
CA GLY A 355 13.36 10.06 13.94
C GLY A 355 12.68 9.57 12.67
N GLY A 356 12.19 8.32 12.65
CA GLY A 356 11.48 7.73 11.52
C GLY A 356 9.99 8.12 11.51
N ILE A 357 9.43 8.37 10.32
CA ILE A 357 8.00 8.51 10.08
C ILE A 357 7.61 7.59 8.93
N LEU A 358 6.89 6.53 9.26
CA LEU A 358 6.26 5.63 8.29
C LEU A 358 4.96 6.29 7.80
N LEU A 359 4.91 6.71 6.54
CA LEU A 359 3.79 7.43 5.94
C LEU A 359 3.15 6.60 4.84
N VAL A 360 1.82 6.51 4.82
CA VAL A 360 1.08 5.78 3.79
C VAL A 360 0.14 6.73 3.07
N VAL A 361 0.19 6.73 1.74
CA VAL A 361 -0.82 7.33 0.87
C VAL A 361 -1.62 6.18 0.25
N PRO A 362 -2.79 5.81 0.80
CA PRO A 362 -3.52 4.62 0.37
C PRO A 362 -3.78 4.60 -1.13
N ASN A 363 -3.56 3.45 -1.76
CA ASN A 363 -3.69 3.23 -3.21
C ASN A 363 -2.72 4.02 -4.10
N VAL A 364 -1.74 4.74 -3.53
CA VAL A 364 -0.76 5.53 -4.29
C VAL A 364 0.66 5.09 -3.99
N MET A 365 1.14 5.28 -2.76
CA MET A 365 2.54 5.04 -2.40
C MET A 365 2.76 4.90 -0.88
N GLY A 366 3.90 4.36 -0.51
CA GLY A 366 4.42 4.40 0.86
C GLY A 366 5.72 5.18 0.91
N ILE A 367 5.92 5.94 1.98
CA ILE A 367 7.09 6.80 2.19
C ILE A 367 7.67 6.51 3.58
N MET A 368 8.99 6.54 3.69
CA MET A 368 9.69 6.63 4.97
C MET A 368 10.50 7.92 4.99
N CYS A 369 10.21 8.79 5.95
CA CYS A 369 11.05 9.94 6.25
C CYS A 369 11.90 9.61 7.48
N TRP A 370 13.19 9.95 7.46
CA TRP A 370 14.05 9.76 8.62
C TRP A 370 14.90 11.00 8.89
N SER A 371 14.77 11.52 10.10
CA SER A 371 15.61 12.60 10.63
C SER A 371 15.58 12.50 12.16
N PRO A 372 16.69 12.07 12.80
CA PRO A 372 16.79 11.89 14.25
C PRO A 372 16.30 13.07 15.11
N PRO A 373 16.55 14.35 14.76
CA PRO A 373 16.04 15.46 15.58
C PRO A 373 14.53 15.47 15.73
N LEU A 374 14.09 15.32 16.98
CA LEU A 374 12.68 15.30 17.37
C LEU A 374 12.19 16.66 17.89
N ASP A 375 10.90 16.91 17.71
CA ASP A 375 10.16 17.98 18.36
C ASP A 375 9.84 17.66 19.84
N LYS A 376 9.14 18.57 20.51
CA LYS A 376 8.75 18.41 21.93
C LYS A 376 7.72 17.28 22.15
N LEU A 377 7.07 16.79 21.09
CA LEU A 377 6.05 15.74 21.13
C LEU A 377 6.62 14.36 20.74
N GLY A 378 7.91 14.28 20.41
CA GLY A 378 8.61 13.04 20.06
C GLY A 378 8.55 12.69 18.57
N ASN A 379 8.17 13.62 17.70
CA ASN A 379 8.11 13.40 16.26
C ASN A 379 9.27 14.06 15.52
N SER A 380 9.70 13.49 14.40
CA SER A 380 10.78 14.08 13.58
C SER A 380 10.38 15.46 13.04
N VAL A 381 11.20 16.48 13.31
CA VAL A 381 10.93 17.87 12.90
C VAL A 381 10.84 17.98 11.38
N ARG A 382 11.87 17.49 10.68
CA ARG A 382 11.93 17.52 9.22
C ARG A 382 10.88 16.62 8.59
N GLY A 383 10.62 15.46 9.20
CA GLY A 383 9.62 14.53 8.70
C GLY A 383 8.20 15.11 8.75
N ILE A 384 7.83 15.83 9.83
CA ILE A 384 6.52 16.52 9.88
C ILE A 384 6.43 17.59 8.82
N GLN A 385 7.46 18.44 8.68
CA GLN A 385 7.47 19.51 7.68
C GLN A 385 7.28 18.95 6.27
N PHE A 386 8.04 17.90 5.92
CA PHE A 386 7.91 17.22 4.64
C PHE A 386 6.47 16.73 4.40
N CYS A 387 5.84 16.10 5.40
CA CYS A 387 4.46 15.64 5.30
C CYS A 387 3.46 16.78 5.07
N GLN A 388 3.64 17.93 5.73
CA GLN A 388 2.79 19.11 5.57
C GLN A 388 2.97 19.73 4.17
N ASP A 389 4.21 19.90 3.72
CA ASP A 389 4.49 20.47 2.40
C ASP A 389 4.00 19.54 1.28
N LEU A 390 4.10 18.22 1.48
CA LEU A 390 3.59 17.21 0.54
C LEU A 390 2.09 17.37 0.28
N VAL A 391 1.27 17.53 1.33
CA VAL A 391 -0.18 17.71 1.16
C VAL A 391 -0.58 19.14 0.82
N GLY A 392 0.31 20.10 1.09
CA GLY A 392 0.19 21.49 0.62
C GLY A 392 0.34 21.57 -0.90
N LEU A 393 1.27 20.79 -1.46
CA LEU A 393 1.50 20.69 -2.89
C LEU A 393 0.51 19.76 -3.60
N CYS A 394 0.28 18.55 -3.05
CA CYS A 394 -0.47 17.49 -3.72
C CYS A 394 -1.85 17.23 -3.08
N ASN A 395 -2.83 16.80 -3.88
CA ASN A 395 -4.17 16.41 -3.42
C ASN A 395 -4.23 15.02 -2.74
N PHE A 396 -3.30 14.77 -1.82
CA PHE A 396 -3.15 13.50 -1.11
C PHE A 396 -3.85 13.45 0.24
N HIS A 397 -4.33 14.57 0.77
CA HIS A 397 -5.11 14.56 2.02
C HIS A 397 -6.29 13.58 1.87
N ASN A 398 -6.56 12.74 2.87
CA ASN A 398 -7.57 11.68 2.76
C ASN A 398 -8.99 12.20 2.46
N TYR A 399 -9.24 13.47 2.78
CA TYR A 399 -10.49 14.18 2.50
C TYR A 399 -10.40 15.21 1.36
N ASP A 400 -9.30 15.27 0.60
CA ASP A 400 -9.22 16.09 -0.61
C ASP A 400 -10.11 15.52 -1.73
N ASN A 401 -10.68 16.40 -2.54
CA ASN A 401 -11.52 16.00 -3.66
C ASN A 401 -10.66 15.67 -4.90
N LEU A 402 -10.89 14.52 -5.53
CA LEU A 402 -10.14 14.09 -6.74
C LEU A 402 -10.55 14.85 -8.01
N ARG A 403 -11.67 15.57 -8.02
CA ARG A 403 -12.20 16.31 -9.17
C ARG A 403 -12.02 17.82 -9.03
N HIS A 404 -12.23 18.36 -7.83
CA HIS A 404 -12.27 19.78 -7.50
C HIS A 404 -11.27 20.08 -6.37
N PHE A 405 -9.98 20.02 -6.68
CA PHE A 405 -8.90 20.40 -5.77
C PHE A 405 -8.36 21.78 -6.18
N ALA A 406 -8.24 22.70 -5.22
CA ALA A 406 -7.78 24.07 -5.48
C ALA A 406 -6.25 24.10 -5.59
N LYS A 407 -5.70 24.58 -6.70
CA LYS A 407 -4.26 24.84 -6.99
C LYS A 407 -3.24 23.72 -6.66
N LYS A 408 -3.68 22.58 -6.13
CA LYS A 408 -2.86 21.41 -5.81
C LYS A 408 -2.56 20.60 -7.06
N LEU A 409 -1.47 19.85 -7.02
CA LEU A 409 -1.07 18.87 -8.02
C LEU A 409 -1.81 17.54 -7.77
N ASP A 410 -2.20 16.85 -8.85
CA ASP A 410 -2.62 15.44 -8.79
C ASP A 410 -1.64 14.59 -9.62
N PRO A 411 -0.61 14.00 -8.98
CA PRO A 411 0.37 13.17 -9.68
C PRO A 411 -0.22 11.93 -10.36
N ARG A 412 -1.49 11.58 -10.11
CA ARG A 412 -2.17 10.46 -10.76
C ARG A 412 -2.59 10.74 -12.20
N ARG A 413 -2.50 12.00 -12.65
CA ARG A 413 -2.93 12.45 -13.98
C ARG A 413 -1.74 12.93 -14.80
N GLU A 414 -1.80 12.74 -16.11
CA GLU A 414 -0.80 13.34 -17.02
C GLU A 414 -0.99 14.86 -17.06
N GLY A 415 0.12 15.62 -16.92
CA GLY A 415 0.12 17.08 -17.03
C GLY A 415 -0.51 17.78 -15.83
N GLY A 416 -0.14 17.41 -14.60
CA GLY A 416 -0.71 17.98 -13.37
C GLY A 416 -0.71 19.51 -13.26
N ASP A 417 0.08 20.23 -14.07
CA ASP A 417 0.07 21.70 -14.21
C ASP A 417 -1.02 22.26 -15.16
N GLN A 418 -1.60 21.45 -16.06
CA GLN A 418 -2.42 21.93 -17.17
C GLN A 418 -3.82 22.44 -16.77
N ARG A 419 -4.25 22.23 -15.51
CA ARG A 419 -5.53 22.80 -15.03
C ARG A 419 -5.45 24.27 -14.64
N ASN A 420 -4.26 24.87 -14.57
CA ASN A 420 -4.14 26.32 -14.44
C ASN A 420 -4.55 27.08 -15.72
N GLN A 421 -4.99 26.37 -16.78
CA GLN A 421 -5.50 26.95 -18.03
C GLN A 421 -6.86 26.37 -18.45
N LEU A 422 -7.77 26.09 -17.52
CA LEU A 422 -9.18 25.89 -17.89
C LEU A 422 -9.87 27.25 -18.08
N PRO A 423 -10.55 27.52 -19.22
CA PRO A 423 -11.24 28.77 -19.52
C PRO A 423 -12.63 28.82 -18.86
N PHE A 424 -12.76 28.28 -17.65
CA PHE A 424 -14.02 28.36 -16.92
C PHE A 424 -13.97 29.60 -16.03
N GLY A 425 -14.66 30.66 -16.50
CA GLY A 425 -15.08 31.78 -15.67
C GLY A 425 -15.97 31.32 -14.50
N PRO A 426 -16.54 32.26 -13.73
CA PRO A 426 -17.41 31.94 -12.60
C PRO A 426 -18.46 30.91 -13.01
N LEU A 427 -18.54 29.80 -12.27
CA LEU A 427 -19.49 28.71 -12.52
C LEU A 427 -20.91 29.29 -12.62
N ASP A 428 -21.51 29.18 -13.80
CA ASP A 428 -22.91 29.53 -14.05
C ASP A 428 -23.81 28.48 -13.38
N TYR A 429 -24.19 28.78 -12.13
CA TYR A 429 -25.05 27.94 -11.29
C TYR A 429 -26.43 27.69 -11.94
N GLU A 430 -26.90 28.58 -12.81
CA GLU A 430 -28.20 28.47 -13.47
C GLU A 430 -28.25 27.34 -14.50
N HIS A 431 -27.16 27.13 -15.25
CA HIS A 431 -27.06 26.04 -16.23
C HIS A 431 -27.08 24.66 -15.58
N LEU A 432 -26.41 24.51 -14.43
CA LEU A 432 -26.36 23.26 -13.68
C LEU A 432 -27.71 22.92 -13.02
N GLN A 433 -28.45 23.95 -12.59
CA GLN A 433 -29.83 23.77 -12.11
C GLN A 433 -30.78 23.34 -13.21
N GLN A 434 -30.64 23.86 -14.44
CA GLN A 434 -31.45 23.42 -15.58
C GLN A 434 -31.14 21.98 -16.02
N GLU A 435 -29.87 21.55 -15.99
CA GLU A 435 -29.49 20.16 -16.30
C GLU A 435 -29.98 19.16 -15.24
N LEU A 436 -30.00 19.56 -13.96
CA LEU A 436 -30.50 18.74 -12.85
C LEU A 436 -32.04 18.75 -12.74
N ALA A 437 -32.72 19.69 -13.38
CA ALA A 437 -34.19 19.80 -13.36
C ALA A 437 -34.90 18.75 -14.23
N LEU A 438 -34.18 17.95 -15.03
CA LEU A 438 -34.74 16.90 -15.87
C LEU A 438 -34.35 15.51 -15.36
N LYS A 439 -35.02 15.08 -14.29
CA LYS A 439 -35.38 13.69 -13.97
C LYS A 439 -36.34 13.73 -12.79
N ASP A 440 -37.59 13.34 -13.03
CA ASP A 440 -38.64 13.31 -12.01
C ASP A 440 -38.13 12.69 -10.70
N THR A 441 -38.20 13.48 -9.64
CA THR A 441 -37.72 13.15 -8.31
C THR A 441 -38.60 12.06 -7.68
N VAL A 442 -38.02 10.87 -7.44
CA VAL A 442 -38.62 9.72 -6.73
C VAL A 442 -38.69 9.94 -5.20
N TRP A 443 -38.38 11.15 -4.72
CA TRP A 443 -38.26 11.46 -3.31
C TRP A 443 -39.14 12.66 -2.96
N LYS A 444 -40.19 12.43 -2.17
CA LYS A 444 -41.01 13.50 -1.58
C LYS A 444 -40.61 13.74 -0.13
N LYS A 445 -40.55 15.01 0.23
CA LYS A 445 -40.39 15.49 1.62
C LYS A 445 -41.67 15.18 2.39
N VAL A 446 -41.56 14.50 3.53
CA VAL A 446 -42.73 14.18 4.39
C VAL A 446 -42.66 15.04 5.65
N ALA A 447 -43.80 15.53 6.12
CA ALA A 447 -43.88 16.27 7.38
C ALA A 447 -43.70 15.31 8.58
N PRO A 448 -43.14 15.76 9.71
CA PRO A 448 -42.98 14.93 10.90
C PRO A 448 -44.36 14.51 11.45
N GLU A 449 -44.59 13.21 11.63
CA GLU A 449 -45.77 12.69 12.33
C GLU A 449 -45.52 12.71 13.84
N SER A 450 -45.53 13.90 14.43
CA SER A 450 -45.81 14.20 15.85
C SER A 450 -45.22 15.56 16.24
N ASN A 451 -45.98 16.32 17.03
CA ASN A 451 -45.68 17.69 17.43
C ASN A 451 -44.66 17.80 18.60
N GLU A 452 -43.71 16.86 18.74
CA GLU A 452 -42.76 16.88 19.87
C GLU A 452 -41.27 16.85 19.51
N ASP A 453 -40.89 16.89 18.23
CA ASP A 453 -39.47 17.00 17.85
C ASP A 453 -39.11 18.39 17.32
N SER A 454 -38.43 19.18 18.16
CA SER A 454 -37.87 20.50 17.84
C SER A 454 -36.55 20.43 17.04
N SER A 455 -36.26 19.31 16.38
CA SER A 455 -35.08 19.19 15.52
C SER A 455 -35.45 19.48 14.06
N THR A 456 -34.66 20.33 13.39
CA THR A 456 -34.75 20.64 11.95
C THR A 456 -34.31 19.45 11.08
N THR A 457 -34.91 18.29 11.30
CA THR A 457 -34.62 17.07 10.54
C THR A 457 -35.61 16.95 9.40
N ILE A 458 -35.13 17.12 8.16
CA ILE A 458 -35.95 16.90 6.96
C ILE A 458 -35.86 15.42 6.58
N VAL A 459 -36.97 14.70 6.68
CA VAL A 459 -37.08 13.28 6.33
C VAL A 459 -37.60 13.14 4.88
N TYR A 460 -36.89 12.36 4.07
CA TYR A 460 -37.31 11.95 2.73
C TYR A 460 -37.61 10.44 2.72
N ARG A 461 -38.76 10.04 2.17
CA ARG A 461 -39.15 8.63 2.03
C ARG A 461 -39.17 8.26 0.54
N MET A 462 -38.63 7.10 0.20
CA MET A 462 -38.71 6.50 -1.14
C MET A 462 -40.04 5.77 -1.26
N GLU A 463 -40.87 6.08 -2.26
CA GLU A 463 -42.01 5.22 -2.57
C GLU A 463 -41.52 3.93 -3.24
N SER A 464 -42.03 2.78 -2.78
CA SER A 464 -41.81 1.51 -3.46
C SER A 464 -42.51 1.55 -4.81
N LEU A 465 -41.79 1.22 -5.88
CA LEU A 465 -42.36 0.96 -7.20
C LEU A 465 -43.31 -0.25 -7.11
N GLY A 466 -44.59 0.03 -6.88
CA GLY A 466 -45.69 -0.92 -6.93
C GLY A 466 -46.73 -0.46 -7.96
N ASP A 467 -46.88 -1.28 -8.99
CA ASP A 467 -47.98 -1.41 -9.95
C ASP A 467 -48.50 -0.14 -10.66
N ARG A 468 -47.91 0.12 -11.83
CA ARG A 468 -48.66 0.66 -12.96
C ARG A 468 -48.79 -0.46 -14.00
N ASN A 469 -49.97 -1.11 -13.97
CA ASN A 469 -50.62 -2.02 -14.93
C ASN A 469 -49.77 -2.72 -16.00
#